data_AF-A0ABD2GTF1-F1
#
_entry.id   AF-A0ABD2GTF1-F1
#
_cell.length_a   1.000
_cell.length_b   1.000
_cell.length_c   1.000
_cell.angle_alpha   90.00
_cell.angle_beta   90.00
_cell.angle_gamma   90.00
#
_symmetry.space_group_name_H-M   'P 1'
#
loop_
_entity.id
_entity.type
_entity.pdbx_description
1 polymer ?
#
loop_
_entity_poly.entity_id
_entity_poly.type
_entity_poly.pdbx_seq_one_letter_code
_entity_poly.pdbx_strand_id
1 'polypeptide(L)'
;MMQSEEMDLQTAVQLVNTAKECVEALRTEKVFTEMWSECAQEREDDTIHPGPTKRRQTLNTTLEDYVVEETVGVGTQENHQMTEQRRLFYSCIDAVTGEIARRFGERNSAFMEAIASLNPESSFFLEPEKVEPLLKLTGTTLVDAEFIVAKKLILKHVDSFTPPEDGKWTLKKVLGHLHTTLEAMPSVLTAFKVSLTFGASIVLCENSFSILKNVFSEHRRSMSHTRKANLIQLGFEKDLTKKCKNEWKDMLLRRFHSSGKRRLQLY
;
A
#
# COMPACT_ATOMS: atom_id res chain seq x y z
N MET A 1 -0.69 1.79 -9.66
CA MET A 1 0.55 2.57 -9.75
C MET A 1 1.63 2.03 -8.82
N MET A 2 1.41 1.88 -7.51
CA MET A 2 2.40 1.31 -6.56
C MET A 2 2.67 -0.21 -6.67
N GLN A 3 1.95 -0.91 -7.54
CA GLN A 3 2.10 -2.36 -7.77
C GLN A 3 2.82 -2.68 -9.09
N SER A 4 3.45 -1.68 -9.73
CA SER A 4 4.25 -1.92 -10.93
C SER A 4 5.50 -2.71 -10.55
N GLU A 5 5.84 -3.74 -11.32
CA GLU A 5 7.04 -4.57 -11.15
C GLU A 5 8.35 -3.74 -11.21
N GLU A 6 8.30 -2.56 -11.83
CA GLU A 6 9.46 -1.69 -12.03
C GLU A 6 9.59 -0.54 -11.03
N MET A 7 8.69 -0.44 -10.03
CA MET A 7 8.77 0.65 -9.06
C MET A 7 9.84 0.37 -8.00
N ASP A 8 10.85 1.24 -7.91
CA ASP A 8 11.83 1.22 -6.82
C ASP A 8 11.14 1.66 -5.51
N LEU A 9 11.51 1.00 -4.41
CA LEU A 9 10.93 1.25 -3.10
C LEU A 9 11.21 2.67 -2.61
N GLN A 10 12.35 3.27 -3.01
CA GLN A 10 12.64 4.67 -2.75
C GLN A 10 11.63 5.62 -3.41
N THR A 11 11.30 5.39 -4.68
CA THR A 11 10.28 6.18 -5.40
C THR A 11 8.90 5.98 -4.80
N ALA A 12 8.58 4.76 -4.37
CA ALA A 12 7.32 4.47 -3.69
C ALA A 12 7.17 5.30 -2.39
N VAL A 13 8.23 5.46 -1.60
CA VAL A 13 8.21 6.30 -0.38
C VAL A 13 7.96 7.76 -0.70
N GLN A 14 8.65 8.29 -1.71
CA GLN A 14 8.45 9.68 -2.14
C GLN A 14 6.99 9.90 -2.59
N LEU A 15 6.41 8.93 -3.31
CA LEU A 15 5.01 8.97 -3.72
C LEU A 15 4.06 8.90 -2.53
N VAL A 16 4.36 8.08 -1.52
CA VAL A 16 3.55 7.99 -0.29
C VAL A 16 3.60 9.30 0.50
N ASN A 17 4.78 9.92 0.63
CA ASN A 17 4.94 11.19 1.33
C ASN A 17 4.21 12.33 0.62
N THR A 18 4.34 12.43 -0.70
CA THR A 18 3.58 13.41 -1.50
C THR A 18 2.07 13.15 -1.44
N ALA A 19 1.63 11.89 -1.47
CA ALA A 19 0.22 11.55 -1.28
C ALA A 19 -0.28 11.96 0.12
N LYS A 20 0.54 11.77 1.16
CA LYS A 20 0.24 12.20 2.53
C LYS A 20 0.06 13.72 2.59
N GLU A 21 1.00 14.48 2.02
CA GLU A 21 0.92 15.95 1.96
C GLU A 21 -0.34 16.43 1.22
N CYS A 22 -0.68 15.78 0.10
CA CYS A 22 -1.92 16.06 -0.63
C CYS A 22 -3.16 15.81 0.23
N VAL A 23 -3.23 14.69 0.96
CA VAL A 23 -4.37 14.37 1.85
C VAL A 23 -4.45 15.33 3.03
N GLU A 24 -3.31 15.73 3.60
CA GLU A 24 -3.26 16.76 4.64
C GLU A 24 -3.71 18.12 4.12
N ALA A 25 -3.39 18.48 2.88
CA ALA A 25 -3.85 19.73 2.25
C ALA A 25 -5.38 19.79 2.05
N LEU A 26 -6.06 18.63 1.97
CA LEU A 26 -7.53 18.57 1.93
C LEU A 26 -8.17 18.96 3.27
N ARG A 27 -7.41 18.94 4.37
CA ARG A 27 -7.88 19.26 5.72
C ARG A 27 -8.04 20.77 5.94
N THR A 28 -8.75 21.45 5.06
CA THR A 28 -9.01 22.90 5.16
C THR A 28 -10.50 23.19 5.09
N GLU A 29 -10.93 24.29 5.72
CA GLU A 29 -12.35 24.71 5.71
C GLU A 29 -12.80 25.05 4.28
N LYS A 30 -11.90 25.57 3.45
CA LYS A 30 -12.17 25.92 2.06
C LYS A 30 -12.59 24.69 1.24
N VAL A 31 -11.79 23.63 1.28
CA VAL A 31 -12.08 22.38 0.55
C VAL A 31 -13.37 21.75 1.06
N PHE A 32 -13.60 21.76 2.37
CA PHE A 32 -14.86 21.27 2.94
C PHE A 32 -16.07 22.06 2.44
N THR A 33 -15.98 23.40 2.40
CA THR A 33 -17.08 24.26 1.97
C THR A 33 -17.37 24.12 0.47
N GLU A 34 -16.32 24.01 -0.36
CA GLU A 34 -16.44 23.73 -1.79
C GLU A 34 -17.14 22.39 -2.04
N MET A 35 -16.66 21.31 -1.41
CA MET A 35 -17.28 19.98 -1.52
C MET A 35 -18.73 19.96 -1.00
N TRP A 36 -19.02 20.67 0.10
CA TRP A 36 -20.38 20.79 0.61
C TRP A 36 -21.30 21.54 -0.35
N SER A 37 -20.80 22.58 -1.02
CA SER A 37 -21.56 23.36 -1.99
C SER A 37 -21.86 22.58 -3.28
N GLU A 38 -20.90 21.78 -3.76
CA GLU A 38 -21.10 20.87 -4.91
C GLU A 38 -22.17 19.82 -4.59
N CYS A 39 -22.08 19.17 -3.43
CA CYS A 39 -23.09 18.20 -2.99
C CYS A 39 -24.47 18.84 -2.75
N ALA A 40 -24.53 20.11 -2.36
CA ALA A 40 -25.79 20.84 -2.22
C ALA A 40 -26.42 21.15 -3.58
N GLN A 41 -25.61 21.49 -4.59
CA GLN A 41 -26.05 21.73 -5.97
C GLN A 41 -26.52 20.45 -6.67
N GLU A 42 -25.80 19.34 -6.53
CA GLU A 42 -26.24 18.04 -7.09
C GLU A 42 -27.58 17.57 -6.50
N ARG A 43 -27.88 17.95 -5.25
CA ARG A 43 -29.14 17.64 -4.58
C ARG A 43 -30.33 18.46 -5.09
N GLU A 44 -30.08 19.63 -5.67
CA GLU A 44 -31.12 20.43 -6.35
C GLU A 44 -31.39 19.93 -7.77
N ASP A 45 -30.39 19.33 -8.43
CA ASP A 45 -30.50 18.78 -9.79
C ASP A 45 -31.12 17.36 -9.81
N ASP A 46 -30.97 16.61 -8.71
CA ASP A 46 -31.66 15.32 -8.50
C ASP A 46 -33.17 15.52 -8.26
N THR A 47 -33.90 15.67 -9.35
CA THR A 47 -35.38 15.63 -9.45
C THR A 47 -35.99 14.26 -9.11
N ILE A 48 -35.23 13.34 -8.49
CA ILE A 48 -35.65 11.97 -8.21
C ILE A 48 -36.05 11.83 -6.73
N HIS A 49 -37.35 12.09 -6.52
CA HIS A 49 -38.18 11.79 -5.34
C HIS A 49 -37.84 12.53 -4.03
N PRO A 50 -38.64 13.53 -3.63
CA PRO A 50 -38.60 14.02 -2.26
C PRO A 50 -39.01 12.86 -1.34
N GLY A 51 -38.07 12.36 -0.54
CA GLY A 51 -38.39 11.51 0.60
C GLY A 51 -39.44 12.19 1.49
N PRO A 52 -40.25 11.44 2.25
CA PRO A 52 -41.36 11.99 3.02
C PRO A 52 -40.86 13.15 3.89
N THR A 53 -41.48 14.31 3.71
CA THR A 53 -41.19 15.52 4.47
C THR A 53 -41.25 15.19 5.96
N LYS A 54 -40.11 15.23 6.64
CA LYS A 54 -40.06 15.05 8.09
C LYS A 54 -41.01 16.07 8.72
N ARG A 55 -41.90 15.58 9.59
CA ARG A 55 -42.90 16.40 10.28
C ARG A 55 -42.22 17.61 10.90
N ARG A 56 -42.67 18.83 10.54
CA ARG A 56 -42.12 20.08 11.07
C ARG A 56 -42.20 20.03 12.60
N GLN A 57 -41.05 20.08 13.26
CA GLN A 57 -41.00 20.18 14.71
C GLN A 57 -41.45 21.59 15.08
N THR A 58 -42.62 21.69 15.70
CA THR A 58 -43.14 22.93 16.27
C THR A 58 -42.77 22.98 17.75
N LEU A 59 -42.22 24.13 18.18
CA LEU A 59 -42.03 24.40 19.60
C LEU A 59 -43.38 24.41 20.31
N ASN A 60 -43.42 23.88 21.53
CA ASN A 60 -44.60 23.95 22.35
C ASN A 60 -44.71 25.37 22.93
N THR A 61 -45.66 26.16 22.43
CA THR A 61 -45.93 27.54 22.88
C THR A 61 -46.30 27.64 24.36
N THR A 62 -46.73 26.56 25.01
CA THR A 62 -47.03 26.58 26.46
C THR A 62 -45.79 26.59 27.36
N LEU A 63 -44.60 26.33 26.82
CA LEU A 63 -43.34 26.29 27.58
C LEU A 63 -42.45 27.52 27.37
N GLU A 64 -42.90 28.52 26.59
CA GLU A 64 -42.10 29.74 26.32
C GLU A 64 -41.82 30.56 27.60
N ASP A 65 -42.72 30.54 28.58
CA ASP A 65 -42.58 31.27 29.85
C ASP A 65 -41.84 30.48 30.95
N TYR A 66 -41.37 29.26 30.66
CA TYR A 66 -40.68 28.41 31.62
C TYR A 66 -39.18 28.37 31.36
N VAL A 67 -38.39 28.43 32.43
CA VAL A 67 -36.94 28.21 32.34
C VAL A 67 -36.69 26.74 32.04
N VAL A 68 -36.22 26.45 30.83
CA VAL A 68 -35.82 25.10 30.43
C VAL A 68 -34.31 24.96 30.65
N GLU A 69 -33.91 24.06 31.54
CA GLU A 69 -32.50 23.81 31.88
C GLU A 69 -31.80 22.84 30.90
N GLU A 70 -32.57 22.16 30.04
CA GLU A 70 -32.07 21.20 29.04
C GLU A 70 -32.52 21.55 27.60
N THR A 71 -31.83 21.02 26.59
CA THR A 71 -32.13 21.31 25.18
C THR A 71 -33.49 20.70 24.74
N VAL A 72 -34.38 21.53 24.19
CA VAL A 72 -35.70 21.13 23.65
C VAL A 72 -35.66 20.41 22.28
N GLY A 73 -34.48 19.96 21.83
CA GLY A 73 -34.29 19.26 20.56
C GLY A 73 -34.51 20.11 19.29
N VAL A 74 -34.93 21.36 19.42
CA VAL A 74 -35.11 22.34 18.33
C VAL A 74 -33.83 23.17 18.14
N GLY A 75 -32.67 22.51 18.14
CA GLY A 75 -31.44 23.11 17.62
C GLY A 75 -31.50 23.06 16.09
N THR A 76 -31.24 24.19 15.43
CA THR A 76 -31.17 24.38 13.97
C THR A 76 -30.63 23.13 13.24
N GLN A 77 -31.52 22.28 12.71
CA GLN A 77 -31.13 20.97 12.19
C GLN A 77 -30.12 21.06 11.04
N GLU A 78 -30.15 22.15 10.26
CA GLU A 78 -29.19 22.41 9.17
C GLU A 78 -27.77 22.66 9.67
N ASN A 79 -27.59 23.48 10.72
CA ASN A 79 -26.28 23.74 11.31
C ASN A 79 -25.71 22.49 12.00
N HIS A 80 -26.56 21.66 12.59
CA HIS A 80 -26.12 20.40 13.20
C HIS A 80 -25.65 19.40 12.14
N GLN A 81 -26.37 19.29 11.01
CA GLN A 81 -25.99 18.39 9.93
C GLN A 81 -24.66 18.80 9.26
N MET A 82 -24.47 20.10 8.96
CA MET A 82 -23.21 20.58 8.42
C MET A 82 -22.04 20.36 9.40
N THR A 83 -22.28 20.55 10.70
CA THR A 83 -21.26 20.34 11.74
C THR A 83 -20.86 18.88 11.88
N GLU A 84 -21.81 17.94 11.86
CA GLU A 84 -21.50 16.50 11.92
C GLU A 84 -20.82 16.01 10.64
N GLN A 85 -21.21 16.51 9.46
CA GLN A 85 -20.54 16.16 8.20
C GLN A 85 -19.11 16.70 8.15
N ARG A 86 -18.88 17.91 8.67
CA ARG A 86 -17.53 18.46 8.85
C ARG A 86 -16.68 17.61 9.77
N ARG A 87 -17.24 17.16 10.89
CA ARG A 87 -16.58 16.26 11.83
C ARG A 87 -16.21 14.93 11.15
N LEU A 88 -17.12 14.32 10.38
CA LEU A 88 -16.84 13.07 9.66
C LEU A 88 -15.77 13.24 8.59
N PHE A 89 -15.81 14.34 7.84
CA PHE A 89 -14.82 14.67 6.81
C PHE A 89 -13.40 14.76 7.42
N TYR A 90 -13.23 15.56 8.46
CA TYR A 90 -11.93 15.66 9.14
C TYR A 90 -11.53 14.37 9.83
N SER A 91 -12.46 13.65 10.44
CA SER A 91 -12.17 12.36 11.06
C SER A 91 -11.69 11.32 10.03
N CYS A 92 -12.22 11.34 8.81
CA CYS A 92 -11.75 10.47 7.73
C CYS A 92 -10.33 10.84 7.29
N ILE A 93 -10.06 12.12 7.08
CA ILE A 93 -8.71 12.59 6.71
C ILE A 93 -7.71 12.23 7.80
N ASP A 94 -8.02 12.53 9.05
CA ASP A 94 -7.15 12.25 10.20
C ASP A 94 -6.91 10.74 10.35
N ALA A 95 -7.92 9.90 10.09
CA ALA A 95 -7.77 8.44 10.10
C ALA A 95 -6.87 7.93 8.95
N VAL A 96 -7.03 8.46 7.74
CA VAL A 96 -6.20 8.08 6.59
C VAL A 96 -4.75 8.52 6.80
N THR A 97 -4.53 9.77 7.19
CA THR A 97 -3.19 10.31 7.51
C THR A 97 -2.55 9.54 8.67
N GLY A 98 -3.33 9.21 9.70
CA GLY A 98 -2.90 8.39 10.83
C GLY A 98 -2.48 6.98 10.40
N GLU A 99 -3.24 6.33 9.52
CA GLU A 99 -2.88 5.01 8.99
C GLU A 99 -1.64 5.07 8.08
N ILE A 100 -1.49 6.09 7.24
CA ILE A 100 -0.29 6.29 6.42
C ILE A 100 0.93 6.48 7.33
N ALA A 101 0.84 7.37 8.33
CA ALA A 101 1.92 7.59 9.29
C ALA A 101 2.25 6.34 10.11
N ARG A 102 1.24 5.56 10.52
CA ARG A 102 1.44 4.31 11.26
C ARG A 102 2.11 3.23 10.41
N ARG A 103 1.76 3.12 9.12
CA ARG A 103 2.29 2.09 8.21
C ARG A 103 3.65 2.44 7.63
N PHE A 104 3.93 3.72 7.39
CA PHE A 104 5.19 4.18 6.79
C PHE A 104 6.09 4.94 7.79
N GLY A 105 5.76 4.89 9.09
CA GLY A 105 6.48 5.59 10.15
C GLY A 105 7.81 4.94 10.56
N GLU A 106 8.28 5.29 11.76
CA GLU A 106 9.66 5.08 12.27
C GLU A 106 10.23 3.65 12.13
N ARG A 107 9.39 2.61 12.19
CA ARG A 107 9.88 1.23 12.04
C ARG A 107 10.32 0.91 10.61
N ASN A 108 9.65 1.50 9.63
CA ASN A 108 10.01 1.36 8.23
C ASN A 108 11.01 2.42 7.80
N SER A 109 11.11 3.55 8.50
CA SER A 109 12.07 4.61 8.14
C SER A 109 13.52 4.14 8.16
N ALA A 110 13.93 3.28 9.11
CA ALA A 110 15.28 2.74 9.15
C ALA A 110 15.62 1.88 7.92
N PHE A 111 14.68 1.03 7.47
CA PHE A 111 14.86 0.24 6.25
C PHE A 111 14.77 1.10 4.99
N MET A 112 13.89 2.09 4.97
CA MET A 112 13.80 3.03 3.85
C MET A 112 15.06 3.87 3.72
N GLU A 113 15.63 4.31 4.84
CA GLU A 113 16.89 5.06 4.88
C GLU A 113 18.06 4.17 4.46
N ALA A 114 18.09 2.92 4.91
CA ALA A 114 19.06 1.92 4.45
C ALA A 114 18.99 1.73 2.93
N ILE A 115 17.79 1.60 2.37
CA ILE A 115 17.58 1.43 0.92
C ILE A 115 17.95 2.70 0.15
N ALA A 116 17.59 3.88 0.66
CA ALA A 116 17.99 5.17 0.09
C ALA A 116 19.50 5.38 0.12
N SER A 117 20.21 4.87 1.14
CA SER A 117 21.68 4.92 1.22
C SER A 117 22.39 4.06 0.17
N LEU A 118 21.68 3.15 -0.51
CA LEU A 118 22.24 2.35 -1.62
C LEU A 118 22.12 3.04 -2.99
N ASN A 119 21.44 4.18 -3.06
CA ASN A 119 21.34 4.99 -4.27
C ASN A 119 22.56 5.93 -4.39
N PRO A 120 23.28 5.94 -5.52
CA PRO A 120 24.43 6.83 -5.73
C PRO A 120 24.10 8.33 -5.65
N GLU A 121 22.83 8.73 -5.82
CA GLU A 121 22.40 10.13 -5.66
C GLU A 121 22.22 10.55 -4.18
N SER A 122 22.32 9.62 -3.24
CA SER A 122 22.12 9.88 -1.81
C SER A 122 23.34 10.51 -1.14
N SER A 123 23.11 11.48 -0.23
CA SER A 123 24.18 12.11 0.57
C SER A 123 24.92 11.12 1.47
N PHE A 124 24.25 10.04 1.89
CA PHE A 124 24.79 9.00 2.77
C PHE A 124 25.12 7.71 2.01
N PHE A 125 25.51 7.83 0.73
CA PHE A 125 25.74 6.67 -0.13
C PHE A 125 26.74 5.66 0.48
N LEU A 126 26.32 4.40 0.57
CA LEU A 126 27.05 3.24 1.11
C LEU A 126 27.70 3.48 2.48
N GLU A 127 27.02 4.20 3.37
CA GLU A 127 27.45 4.35 4.75
C GLU A 127 27.13 3.09 5.57
N PRO A 128 28.14 2.45 6.20
CA PRO A 128 27.95 1.16 6.89
C PRO A 128 26.88 1.21 7.98
N GLU A 129 26.80 2.32 8.73
CA GLU A 129 25.83 2.52 9.82
C GLU A 129 24.37 2.49 9.33
N LYS A 130 24.12 3.03 8.13
CA LYS A 130 22.78 3.12 7.54
C LYS A 130 22.36 1.82 6.89
N VAL A 131 23.31 1.01 6.39
CA VAL A 131 23.04 -0.28 5.72
C VAL A 131 22.92 -1.44 6.71
N GLU A 132 23.46 -1.30 7.92
CA GLU A 132 23.46 -2.34 8.96
C GLU A 132 22.08 -2.99 9.22
N PRO A 133 20.95 -2.23 9.32
CA PRO A 133 19.63 -2.82 9.53
C PRO A 133 19.23 -3.80 8.41
N LEU A 134 19.62 -3.53 7.17
CA LEU A 134 19.29 -4.36 6.01
C LEU A 134 20.08 -5.67 6.02
N LEU A 135 21.36 -5.65 6.42
CA LEU A 135 22.21 -6.84 6.50
C LEU A 135 21.85 -7.75 7.69
N LYS A 136 21.35 -7.16 8.78
CA LYS A 136 20.81 -7.91 9.92
C LYS A 136 19.64 -8.83 9.51
N LEU A 137 18.84 -8.44 8.49
CA LEU A 137 17.75 -9.28 7.99
C LEU A 137 18.23 -10.59 7.36
N THR A 138 19.41 -10.59 6.74
CA THR A 138 19.99 -11.78 6.08
C THR A 138 21.03 -12.50 6.93
N GLY A 139 21.34 -12.00 8.13
CA GLY A 139 22.41 -12.53 8.97
C GLY A 139 23.80 -12.36 8.36
N THR A 140 23.97 -11.40 7.46
CA THR A 140 25.26 -11.14 6.79
C THR A 140 26.11 -10.21 7.65
N THR A 141 27.39 -10.54 7.83
CA THR A 141 28.33 -9.69 8.57
C THR A 141 28.66 -8.43 7.79
N LEU A 142 28.58 -7.28 8.45
CA LEU A 142 29.01 -6.00 7.88
C LEU A 142 30.54 -5.98 7.77
N VAL A 143 31.07 -5.71 6.58
CA VAL A 143 32.50 -5.57 6.32
C VAL A 143 32.78 -4.15 5.81
N ASP A 144 33.19 -3.25 6.69
CA ASP A 144 33.36 -1.81 6.37
C ASP A 144 34.31 -1.57 5.19
N ALA A 145 35.36 -2.38 5.07
CA ALA A 145 36.32 -2.29 3.98
C ALA A 145 35.67 -2.53 2.61
N GLU A 146 34.72 -3.47 2.50
CA GLU A 146 33.99 -3.73 1.25
C GLU A 146 33.12 -2.52 0.87
N PHE A 147 32.45 -1.92 1.85
CA PHE A 147 31.60 -0.74 1.62
C PHE A 147 32.40 0.48 1.16
N ILE A 148 33.58 0.73 1.75
CA ILE A 148 34.46 1.85 1.34
C ILE A 148 34.97 1.64 -0.10
N VAL A 149 35.40 0.42 -0.44
CA VAL A 149 35.90 0.10 -1.78
C VAL A 149 34.78 0.18 -2.81
N ALA A 150 33.61 -0.41 -2.52
CA ALA A 150 32.44 -0.35 -3.38
C ALA A 150 31.98 1.09 -3.63
N LYS A 151 31.94 1.93 -2.58
CA LYS A 151 31.58 3.34 -2.69
C LYS A 151 32.46 4.07 -3.70
N LYS A 152 33.78 3.94 -3.57
CA LYS A 152 34.73 4.58 -4.49
C LYS A 152 34.61 4.06 -5.91
N LEU A 153 34.40 2.74 -6.06
CA LEU A 153 34.27 2.10 -7.37
C LEU A 153 33.00 2.55 -8.08
N ILE A 154 31.86 2.51 -7.40
CA ILE A 154 30.56 2.88 -7.98
C ILE A 154 30.54 4.36 -8.33
N LEU A 155 31.02 5.25 -7.45
CA LEU A 155 31.09 6.69 -7.76
C LEU A 155 31.98 6.97 -8.97
N LYS A 156 33.16 6.33 -9.04
CA LYS A 156 34.05 6.46 -10.21
C LYS A 156 33.37 6.00 -11.51
N HIS A 157 32.59 4.93 -11.45
CA HIS A 157 31.85 4.43 -12.61
C HIS A 157 30.67 5.34 -12.99
N VAL A 158 29.95 5.88 -12.01
CA VAL A 158 28.85 6.83 -12.19
C VAL A 158 29.35 8.13 -12.83
N ASP A 159 30.50 8.64 -12.40
CA ASP A 159 31.13 9.86 -12.95
C ASP A 159 31.69 9.64 -14.37
N SER A 160 32.17 8.43 -14.66
CA SER A 160 32.81 8.10 -15.96
C SER A 160 31.81 7.65 -17.02
N PHE A 161 30.61 7.22 -16.62
CA PHE A 161 29.63 6.62 -17.52
C PHE A 161 28.24 7.22 -17.29
N THR A 162 27.74 7.94 -18.28
CA THR A 162 26.36 8.43 -18.27
C THR A 162 25.42 7.34 -18.79
N PRO A 163 24.35 6.97 -18.06
CA PRO A 163 23.40 5.96 -18.53
C PRO A 163 22.76 6.37 -19.87
N PRO A 164 22.61 5.45 -20.84
CA PRO A 164 22.13 5.76 -22.19
C PRO A 164 20.63 6.10 -22.29
N GLU A 165 19.82 5.83 -21.26
CA GLU A 165 18.39 6.16 -21.25
C GLU A 165 17.99 6.80 -19.91
N ASP A 166 17.48 8.03 -20.00
CA ASP A 166 16.96 8.90 -18.94
C ASP A 166 17.77 8.91 -17.64
N GLY A 167 18.96 9.53 -17.71
CA GLY A 167 19.52 10.47 -16.73
C GLY A 167 19.77 10.06 -15.27
N LYS A 168 19.25 8.93 -14.78
CA LYS A 168 19.32 8.54 -13.36
C LYS A 168 19.80 7.11 -13.17
N TRP A 169 20.70 6.95 -12.21
CA TRP A 169 21.23 5.66 -11.79
C TRP A 169 20.27 5.01 -10.79
N THR A 170 19.45 4.07 -11.26
CA THR A 170 18.59 3.25 -10.38
C THR A 170 19.36 2.07 -9.82
N LEU A 171 18.99 1.59 -8.62
CA LEU A 171 19.59 0.44 -7.95
C LEU A 171 19.70 -0.81 -8.85
N LYS A 172 18.66 -1.07 -9.67
CA LYS A 172 18.62 -2.18 -10.65
C LYS A 172 19.67 -2.02 -11.75
N LYS A 173 19.91 -0.80 -12.25
CA LYS A 173 20.93 -0.50 -13.28
C LYS A 173 22.35 -0.66 -12.70
N VAL A 174 22.57 -0.19 -11.47
CA VAL A 174 23.84 -0.36 -10.75
C VAL A 174 24.17 -1.84 -10.57
N LEU A 175 23.22 -2.63 -10.06
CA LEU A 175 23.44 -4.06 -9.87
C LEU A 175 23.64 -4.80 -11.21
N GLY A 176 22.88 -4.48 -12.25
CA GLY A 176 23.00 -5.12 -13.55
C GLY A 176 24.34 -4.85 -14.24
N HIS A 177 24.87 -3.63 -14.12
CA HIS A 177 26.12 -3.24 -14.77
C HIS A 177 27.37 -3.67 -13.98
N LEU A 178 27.30 -3.64 -12.64
CA LEU A 178 28.44 -3.90 -11.76
C LEU A 178 28.39 -5.27 -11.10
N HIS A 179 27.49 -6.17 -11.53
CA HIS A 179 27.29 -7.48 -10.89
C HIS A 179 28.60 -8.25 -10.71
N THR A 180 29.36 -8.43 -11.79
CA THR A 180 30.62 -9.18 -11.81
C THR A 180 31.68 -8.58 -10.90
N THR A 181 31.71 -7.25 -10.77
CA THR A 181 32.64 -6.54 -9.91
C THR A 181 32.24 -6.61 -8.44
N LEU A 182 30.93 -6.62 -8.16
CA LEU A 182 30.36 -6.74 -6.82
C LEU A 182 30.43 -8.17 -6.27
N GLU A 183 30.65 -9.20 -7.10
CA GLU A 183 30.91 -10.57 -6.61
C GLU A 183 32.14 -10.66 -5.69
N ALA A 184 33.13 -9.79 -5.89
CA ALA A 184 34.30 -9.68 -5.01
C ALA A 184 33.98 -9.01 -3.65
N MET A 185 32.78 -8.45 -3.47
CA MET A 185 32.32 -7.73 -2.28
C MET A 185 30.95 -8.27 -1.84
N PRO A 186 30.91 -9.49 -1.26
CA PRO A 186 29.67 -10.22 -0.99
C PRO A 186 28.70 -9.50 -0.05
N SER A 187 29.20 -8.70 0.91
CA SER A 187 28.34 -7.98 1.85
C SER A 187 27.56 -6.88 1.14
N VAL A 188 28.24 -6.14 0.26
CA VAL A 188 27.63 -5.09 -0.57
C VAL A 188 26.65 -5.71 -1.56
N LEU A 189 27.06 -6.76 -2.28
CA LEU A 189 26.18 -7.45 -3.23
C LEU A 189 24.89 -7.96 -2.56
N THR A 190 25.01 -8.47 -1.34
CA THR A 190 23.85 -8.91 -0.55
C THR A 190 22.95 -7.74 -0.21
N ALA A 191 23.49 -6.60 0.24
CA ALA A 191 22.70 -5.39 0.50
C ALA A 191 21.89 -4.94 -0.72
N PHE A 192 22.51 -4.90 -1.92
CA PHE A 192 21.81 -4.56 -3.17
C PHE A 192 20.70 -5.57 -3.52
N LYS A 193 20.98 -6.87 -3.40
CA LYS A 193 20.00 -7.94 -3.67
C LYS A 193 18.81 -7.90 -2.70
N VAL A 194 19.09 -7.68 -1.42
CA VAL A 194 18.05 -7.59 -0.39
C VAL A 194 17.19 -6.36 -0.62
N SER A 195 17.80 -5.20 -0.89
CA SER A 195 17.05 -3.97 -1.17
C SER A 195 16.06 -4.14 -2.34
N LEU A 196 16.49 -4.74 -3.45
CA LEU A 196 15.62 -5.01 -4.60
C LEU A 196 14.52 -6.04 -4.30
N THR A 197 14.79 -7.05 -3.47
CA THR A 197 13.81 -8.09 -3.13
C THR A 197 12.90 -7.72 -1.96
N PHE A 198 13.29 -6.76 -1.12
CA PHE A 198 12.55 -6.32 0.05
C PHE A 198 11.20 -5.70 -0.34
N GLY A 199 11.21 -4.76 -1.31
CA GLY A 199 9.99 -4.17 -1.86
C GLY A 199 9.07 -5.19 -2.53
N ALA A 200 9.65 -6.09 -3.33
CA ALA A 200 8.91 -7.16 -3.99
C ALA A 200 8.25 -8.10 -2.98
N SER A 201 8.93 -8.45 -1.87
CA SER A 201 8.37 -9.30 -0.83
C SER A 201 7.15 -8.67 -0.15
N ILE A 202 7.16 -7.36 0.12
CA ILE A 202 6.03 -6.67 0.75
C ILE A 202 4.82 -6.68 -0.19
N VAL A 203 5.01 -6.32 -1.46
CA VAL A 203 3.92 -6.31 -2.47
C VAL A 203 3.37 -7.72 -2.70
N LEU A 204 4.24 -8.73 -2.76
CA LEU A 204 3.84 -10.13 -2.83
C LEU A 204 3.01 -10.54 -1.61
N CYS A 205 3.40 -10.16 -0.39
CA CYS A 205 2.64 -10.42 0.82
C CYS A 205 1.26 -9.75 0.80
N GLU A 206 1.12 -8.51 0.33
CA GLU A 206 -0.19 -7.86 0.22
C GLU A 206 -1.10 -8.54 -0.81
N ASN A 207 -0.55 -8.88 -1.97
CA ASN A 207 -1.27 -9.66 -2.98
C ASN A 207 -1.70 -11.02 -2.41
N SER A 208 -0.82 -11.67 -1.64
CA SER A 208 -1.10 -12.90 -0.90
C SER A 208 -2.34 -12.76 -0.04
N PHE A 209 -2.39 -11.74 0.81
CA PHE A 209 -3.49 -11.51 1.74
C PHE A 209 -4.79 -11.15 1.02
N SER A 210 -4.71 -10.42 -0.08
CA SER A 210 -5.87 -10.13 -0.94
C SER A 210 -6.44 -11.42 -1.56
N ILE A 211 -5.58 -12.29 -2.08
CA ILE A 211 -5.96 -13.62 -2.58
C ILE A 211 -6.53 -14.46 -1.43
N LEU A 212 -5.92 -14.41 -0.25
CA LEU A 212 -6.38 -15.09 0.96
C LEU A 212 -7.81 -14.66 1.31
N LYS A 213 -8.10 -13.36 1.30
CA LYS A 213 -9.46 -12.82 1.55
C LYS A 213 -10.48 -13.37 0.56
N ASN A 214 -10.10 -13.53 -0.71
CA ASN A 214 -10.99 -14.11 -1.73
C ASN A 214 -11.21 -15.62 -1.53
N VAL A 215 -10.19 -16.35 -1.11
CA VAL A 215 -10.27 -17.80 -0.87
C VAL A 215 -11.00 -18.13 0.44
N PHE A 216 -10.77 -17.34 1.48
CA PHE A 216 -11.40 -17.47 2.80
C PHE A 216 -12.62 -16.54 2.93
N SER A 217 -13.63 -16.77 2.09
CA SER A 217 -14.93 -16.14 2.32
C SER A 217 -15.67 -16.80 3.49
N GLU A 218 -16.60 -16.07 4.10
CA GLU A 218 -17.41 -16.54 5.24
C GLU A 218 -18.12 -17.87 4.96
N HIS A 219 -18.53 -18.09 3.71
CA HIS A 219 -19.21 -19.30 3.23
C HIS A 219 -18.26 -20.49 2.93
N ARG A 220 -16.93 -20.31 2.96
CA ARG A 220 -15.93 -21.36 2.65
C ARG A 220 -15.14 -21.84 3.87
N ARG A 221 -15.62 -21.55 5.09
CA ARG A 221 -14.92 -21.92 6.33
C ARG A 221 -14.80 -23.44 6.55
N SER A 222 -15.74 -24.24 6.04
CA SER A 222 -15.81 -25.71 6.22
C SER A 222 -14.84 -26.56 5.38
N MET A 223 -13.97 -25.94 4.57
CA MET A 223 -12.99 -26.70 3.77
C MET A 223 -11.78 -27.19 4.57
N SER A 224 -11.25 -28.37 4.19
CA SER A 224 -10.03 -28.94 4.76
C SER A 224 -8.79 -28.07 4.47
N HIS A 225 -7.81 -28.11 5.37
CA HIS A 225 -6.58 -27.32 5.28
C HIS A 225 -5.80 -27.59 3.98
N THR A 226 -5.67 -28.85 3.56
CA THR A 226 -4.98 -29.22 2.32
C THR A 226 -5.64 -28.61 1.08
N ARG A 227 -6.98 -28.59 1.04
CA ARG A 227 -7.71 -28.02 -0.08
C ARG A 227 -7.61 -26.48 -0.11
N LYS A 228 -7.57 -25.85 1.08
CA LYS A 228 -7.30 -24.41 1.21
C LYS A 228 -5.89 -24.05 0.71
N ALA A 229 -4.86 -24.79 1.12
CA ALA A 229 -3.49 -24.60 0.66
C ALA A 229 -3.37 -24.70 -0.88
N ASN A 230 -3.97 -25.73 -1.48
CA ASN A 230 -3.96 -25.90 -2.94
C ASN A 230 -4.69 -24.77 -3.69
N LEU A 231 -5.81 -24.26 -3.14
CA LEU A 231 -6.51 -23.11 -3.73
C LEU A 231 -5.70 -21.82 -3.62
N ILE A 232 -4.99 -21.63 -2.52
CA ILE A 232 -4.10 -20.49 -2.33
C ILE A 232 -3.00 -20.54 -3.40
N GLN A 233 -2.35 -21.69 -3.58
CA GLN A 233 -1.32 -21.87 -4.60
C GLN A 233 -1.84 -21.59 -6.03
N LEU A 234 -3.05 -22.06 -6.36
CA LEU A 234 -3.73 -21.74 -7.63
C LEU A 234 -4.07 -20.25 -7.78
N GLY A 235 -4.42 -19.59 -6.69
CA GLY A 235 -4.73 -18.16 -6.65
C GLY A 235 -3.49 -17.29 -6.85
N PHE A 236 -2.36 -17.68 -6.24
CA PHE A 236 -1.06 -17.04 -6.46
C PHE A 236 -0.58 -17.23 -7.88
N GLU A 237 -0.59 -18.47 -8.36
CA GLU A 237 -0.16 -18.84 -9.70
C GLU A 237 -1.29 -18.65 -10.73
N LYS A 238 -2.17 -17.67 -10.51
CA LYS A 238 -3.29 -17.39 -11.40
C LYS A 238 -2.80 -17.10 -12.81
N ASP A 239 -1.63 -16.49 -12.98
CA ASP A 239 -1.09 -16.20 -14.31
C ASP A 239 -0.54 -17.44 -15.02
N LEU A 240 0.09 -18.38 -14.30
CA LEU A 240 0.40 -19.72 -14.85
C LEU A 240 -0.89 -20.49 -15.17
N THR A 241 -1.91 -20.38 -14.32
CA THR A 241 -3.21 -21.01 -14.51
C THR A 241 -3.95 -20.43 -15.72
N LYS A 242 -3.88 -19.11 -15.94
CA LYS A 242 -4.43 -18.44 -17.14
C LYS A 242 -3.68 -18.84 -18.41
N LYS A 243 -2.38 -19.13 -18.32
CA LYS A 243 -1.54 -19.64 -19.42
C LYS A 243 -1.82 -21.10 -19.75
N CYS A 244 -2.39 -21.87 -18.82
CA CYS A 244 -2.89 -23.23 -19.06
C CYS A 244 -4.18 -23.22 -19.91
N LYS A 245 -4.07 -22.89 -21.20
CA LYS A 245 -5.16 -23.00 -22.18
C LYS A 245 -4.98 -24.24 -23.07
N ASN A 246 -6.05 -24.59 -23.80
CA ASN A 246 -6.08 -25.63 -24.84
C ASN A 246 -5.86 -27.06 -24.28
N GLU A 247 -5.03 -27.86 -24.94
CA GLU A 247 -4.87 -29.30 -24.72
C GLU A 247 -4.47 -29.66 -23.28
N TRP A 248 -3.70 -28.82 -22.60
CA TRP A 248 -3.26 -29.09 -21.24
C TRP A 248 -4.42 -29.05 -20.24
N LYS A 249 -5.39 -28.14 -20.45
CA LYS A 249 -6.62 -28.06 -19.64
C LYS A 249 -7.45 -29.32 -19.85
N ASP A 250 -7.63 -29.74 -21.10
CA ASP A 250 -8.42 -30.92 -21.43
C ASP A 250 -7.76 -32.21 -20.95
N MET A 251 -6.43 -32.32 -21.05
CA MET A 251 -5.67 -33.44 -20.51
C MET A 251 -5.78 -33.49 -18.99
N LEU A 252 -5.65 -32.36 -18.28
CA LEU A 252 -5.82 -32.29 -16.84
C LEU A 252 -7.25 -32.67 -16.41
N LEU A 253 -8.27 -32.16 -17.10
CA LEU A 253 -9.67 -32.47 -16.83
C LEU A 253 -10.00 -33.93 -17.11
N ARG A 254 -9.46 -34.52 -18.19
CA ARG A 254 -9.57 -35.95 -18.48
C ARG A 254 -8.90 -36.79 -17.41
N ARG A 255 -7.68 -36.43 -16.99
CA ARG A 255 -6.96 -37.13 -15.92
C ARG A 255 -7.68 -37.04 -14.58
N PHE A 256 -8.28 -35.88 -14.27
CA PHE A 256 -9.12 -35.69 -13.10
C PHE A 256 -10.41 -36.53 -13.18
N HIS A 257 -11.05 -36.58 -14.34
CA HIS A 257 -12.25 -37.39 -14.59
C HIS A 257 -11.97 -38.90 -14.44
N SER A 258 -10.80 -39.35 -14.90
CA SER A 258 -10.34 -40.74 -14.83
C SER A 258 -9.86 -41.16 -13.44
N SER A 259 -9.47 -40.22 -12.58
CA SER A 259 -8.97 -40.49 -11.22
C SER A 259 -10.05 -41.06 -10.27
N GLY A 260 -11.33 -41.04 -10.65
CA GLY A 260 -12.44 -41.68 -9.92
C GLY A 260 -12.80 -41.04 -8.57
N LYS A 261 -11.90 -40.28 -7.95
CA LYS A 261 -12.08 -39.53 -6.69
C LYS A 261 -12.82 -38.20 -6.93
N ARG A 262 -14.07 -38.30 -7.40
CA ARG A 262 -14.91 -37.13 -7.74
C ARG A 262 -15.55 -36.47 -6.51
N ARG A 263 -15.53 -37.16 -5.37
CA ARG A 263 -15.95 -36.62 -4.07
C ARG A 263 -14.72 -36.44 -3.21
N LEU A 264 -14.52 -35.22 -2.71
CA LEU A 264 -13.64 -34.98 -1.58
C LEU A 264 -14.17 -35.80 -0.42
N GLN A 265 -13.41 -36.78 0.05
CA GLN A 265 -13.67 -37.43 1.32
C GLN A 265 -13.50 -36.35 2.40
N LEU A 266 -14.65 -35.86 2.87
CA LEU A 266 -14.74 -35.10 4.11
C LEU A 266 -14.58 -36.14 5.23
N TYR A 267 -13.34 -36.34 5.65
CA TYR A 267 -13.05 -36.72 7.02
C TYR A 267 -12.64 -35.44 7.74
#